data_AF-A0A6A3LZE5-F1
#
_entry.id   AF-A0A6A3LZE5-F1
#
_cell.length_a   1.000
_cell.length_b   1.000
_cell.length_c   1.000
_cell.angle_alpha   90.00
_cell.angle_beta   90.00
_cell.angle_gamma   90.00
#
_symmetry.space_group_name_H-M   'P 1'
#
loop_
_entity.id
_entity.type
_entity.pdbx_description
1 polymer ?
#
loop_
_entity_poly.entity_id
_entity_poly.type
_entity_poly.pdbx_seq_one_letter_code
_entity_poly.pdbx_strand_id
1 'polypeptide(L)'
;MEPRDENLVETLEHLRGEFGRQAEELRRKDEELRVARTQFSELDACSREVEQELESEISRLNRRNNELENANRNLERRLENELRRVTSMQMQLSSRSGEVTQLHQRLQRLEQENDDLQTRVRRLKATQEDLDNKLERAEEQLVFAQQEFDDFESQVEESTQQSRDQIQDLTANVTMYQTFLSYILQTGKPYTARTVDKLECIIKEPPSSDTDDTDEEGNENGDDDTLEDGCSQFCEEQRTKLAPK
;
A
#
# COMPACT_ATOMS: atom_id res chain seq x y z
N MET A 1 -156.76 -21.44 22.07
CA MET A 1 -155.73 -22.34 22.63
C MET A 1 -155.34 -23.23 21.45
N GLU A 2 -154.12 -23.19 20.91
CA GLU A 2 -152.82 -23.01 21.56
C GLU A 2 -151.85 -22.12 20.75
N PRO A 3 -151.66 -20.84 21.12
CA PRO A 3 -150.59 -19.96 20.60
C PRO A 3 -149.19 -20.30 21.15
N ARG A 4 -149.01 -21.50 21.71
CA ARG A 4 -147.73 -21.98 22.28
C ARG A 4 -146.85 -22.63 21.22
N ASP A 5 -147.45 -23.24 20.20
CA ASP A 5 -146.71 -24.01 19.19
C ASP A 5 -146.02 -23.11 18.15
N GLU A 6 -146.63 -21.99 17.74
CA GLU A 6 -145.99 -21.01 16.84
C GLU A 6 -144.77 -20.32 17.49
N ASN A 7 -144.84 -20.03 18.79
CA ASN A 7 -143.74 -19.42 19.55
C ASN A 7 -142.56 -20.42 19.76
N LEU A 8 -142.86 -21.71 19.88
CA LEU A 8 -141.85 -22.78 19.91
C LEU A 8 -141.16 -22.96 18.55
N VAL A 9 -141.90 -22.82 17.44
CA VAL A 9 -141.32 -22.91 16.08
C VAL A 9 -140.41 -21.71 15.80
N GLU A 10 -140.84 -20.49 16.07
CA GLU A 10 -140.01 -19.29 15.89
C GLU A 10 -138.74 -19.31 16.74
N THR A 11 -138.82 -19.78 17.98
CA THR A 11 -137.64 -19.94 18.86
C THR A 11 -136.68 -21.02 18.38
N LEU A 12 -137.18 -22.15 17.86
CA LEU A 12 -136.35 -23.19 17.26
C LEU A 12 -135.68 -22.74 15.96
N GLU A 13 -136.36 -21.93 15.13
CA GLU A 13 -135.78 -21.33 13.93
C GLU A 13 -134.71 -20.29 14.26
N HIS A 14 -134.94 -19.46 15.28
CA HIS A 14 -133.95 -18.50 15.78
C HIS A 14 -132.69 -19.21 16.31
N LEU A 15 -132.86 -20.22 17.16
CA LEU A 15 -131.76 -21.02 17.69
C LEU A 15 -131.00 -21.74 16.57
N ARG A 16 -131.70 -22.30 15.57
CA ARG A 16 -131.08 -22.91 14.38
C ARG A 16 -130.23 -21.90 13.61
N GLY A 17 -130.72 -20.67 13.46
CA GLY A 17 -129.98 -19.57 12.83
C GLY A 17 -128.75 -19.14 13.64
N GLU A 18 -128.86 -19.09 14.97
CA GLU A 18 -127.73 -18.82 15.86
C GLU A 18 -126.66 -19.92 15.82
N PHE A 19 -127.07 -21.19 15.91
CA PHE A 19 -126.16 -22.34 15.75
C PHE A 19 -125.50 -22.36 14.37
N GLY A 20 -126.23 -21.99 13.31
CA GLY A 20 -125.67 -21.84 11.96
C GLY A 20 -124.59 -20.77 11.89
N ARG A 21 -124.85 -19.57 12.44
CA ARG A 21 -123.86 -18.49 12.52
C ARG A 21 -122.63 -18.88 13.35
N GLN A 22 -122.84 -19.54 14.49
CA GLN A 22 -121.75 -20.02 15.33
C GLN A 22 -120.90 -21.09 14.63
N ALA A 23 -121.52 -22.00 13.88
CA ALA A 23 -120.80 -23.00 13.09
C ALA A 23 -119.97 -22.37 11.96
N GLU A 24 -120.52 -21.36 11.28
CA GLU A 24 -119.78 -20.60 10.25
C GLU A 24 -118.62 -19.80 10.85
N GLU A 25 -118.82 -19.17 12.01
CA GLU A 25 -117.78 -18.44 12.74
C GLU A 25 -116.66 -19.37 13.23
N LEU A 26 -117.01 -20.53 13.80
CA LEU A 26 -116.05 -21.57 14.16
C LEU A 26 -115.25 -22.04 12.94
N ARG A 27 -115.93 -22.34 11.82
CA ARG A 27 -115.25 -22.74 10.57
C ARG A 27 -114.30 -21.66 10.07
N ARG A 28 -114.69 -20.39 10.17
CA ARG A 28 -113.84 -19.26 9.81
C ARG A 28 -112.62 -19.16 10.74
N LYS A 29 -112.83 -19.31 12.05
CA LYS A 29 -111.74 -19.27 13.05
C LYS A 29 -110.78 -20.44 12.90
N ASP A 30 -111.28 -21.63 12.59
CA ASP A 30 -110.45 -22.80 12.29
C ASP A 30 -109.58 -22.57 11.06
N GLU A 31 -110.14 -21.95 10.01
CA GLU A 31 -109.37 -21.59 8.82
C GLU A 31 -108.35 -20.48 9.11
N GLU A 32 -108.71 -19.44 9.86
CA GLU A 32 -107.79 -18.39 10.33
C GLU A 32 -106.64 -19.00 11.15
N LEU A 33 -106.94 -19.92 12.08
CA LEU A 33 -105.94 -20.64 12.87
C LEU A 33 -105.06 -21.53 12.00
N ARG A 34 -105.63 -22.20 10.99
CA ARG A 34 -104.88 -23.03 10.05
C ARG A 34 -103.87 -22.18 9.28
N VAL A 35 -104.29 -21.04 8.74
CA VAL A 35 -103.41 -20.10 8.02
C VAL A 35 -102.35 -19.51 8.94
N ALA A 36 -102.72 -19.11 10.16
CA ALA A 36 -101.74 -18.59 11.12
C ALA A 36 -100.68 -19.65 11.50
N ARG A 37 -101.08 -20.91 11.66
CA ARG A 37 -100.16 -22.03 11.93
C ARG A 37 -99.21 -22.28 10.76
N THR A 38 -99.68 -22.23 9.52
CA THR A 38 -98.80 -22.39 8.35
C THR A 38 -97.81 -21.25 8.24
N GLN A 39 -98.27 -20.00 8.40
CA GLN A 39 -97.39 -18.82 8.38
C GLN A 39 -96.34 -18.87 9.49
N PHE A 40 -96.74 -19.28 10.71
CA PHE A 40 -95.79 -19.44 11.80
C PHE A 40 -94.73 -20.52 11.50
N SER A 41 -95.14 -21.65 10.92
CA SER A 41 -94.21 -22.71 10.53
C SER A 41 -93.24 -22.27 9.43
N GLU A 42 -93.69 -21.47 8.48
CA GLU A 42 -92.84 -20.89 7.42
C GLU A 42 -91.84 -19.88 8.01
N LEU A 43 -92.29 -19.00 8.90
CA LEU A 43 -91.41 -18.05 9.60
C LEU A 43 -90.35 -18.76 10.45
N ASP A 44 -90.72 -19.83 11.15
CA ASP A 44 -89.78 -20.63 11.95
C ASP A 44 -88.74 -21.33 11.04
N ALA A 45 -89.15 -21.84 9.89
CA ALA A 45 -88.23 -22.41 8.90
C ALA A 45 -87.26 -21.35 8.35
N CYS A 46 -87.77 -20.20 7.92
CA CYS A 46 -86.94 -19.09 7.44
C CYS A 46 -85.98 -18.57 8.51
N SER A 47 -86.40 -18.49 9.78
CA SER A 47 -85.54 -18.06 10.89
C SER A 47 -84.36 -19.01 11.05
N ARG A 48 -84.61 -20.32 11.02
CA ARG A 48 -83.56 -21.35 11.13
C ARG A 48 -82.59 -21.33 9.96
N GLU A 49 -83.08 -21.09 8.74
CA GLU A 49 -82.22 -20.95 7.56
C GLU A 49 -81.28 -19.75 7.70
N VAL A 50 -81.80 -18.59 8.12
CA VAL A 50 -80.99 -17.39 8.36
C VAL A 50 -79.97 -17.61 9.48
N GLU A 51 -80.38 -18.23 10.59
CA GLU A 51 -79.48 -18.58 11.68
C GLU A 51 -78.32 -19.47 11.19
N GLN A 52 -78.62 -20.49 10.40
CA GLN A 52 -77.62 -21.39 9.83
C GLN A 52 -76.65 -20.66 8.88
N GLU A 53 -77.15 -19.76 8.04
CA GLU A 53 -76.31 -18.93 7.17
C GLU A 53 -75.37 -18.04 7.98
N LEU A 54 -75.89 -17.37 9.02
CA LEU A 54 -75.10 -16.52 9.91
C LEU A 54 -74.04 -17.32 10.67
N GLU A 55 -74.38 -18.49 11.20
CA GLU A 55 -73.41 -19.38 11.87
C GLU A 55 -72.30 -19.83 10.91
N SER A 56 -72.65 -20.12 9.66
CA SER A 56 -71.68 -20.49 8.63
C SER A 56 -70.73 -19.33 8.29
N GLU A 57 -71.27 -18.11 8.22
CA GLU A 57 -70.50 -16.91 7.93
C GLU A 57 -69.59 -16.52 9.11
N ILE A 58 -70.10 -16.60 10.34
CA ILE A 58 -69.29 -16.42 11.56
C ILE A 58 -68.15 -17.44 11.59
N SER A 59 -68.44 -18.70 11.27
CA SER A 59 -67.41 -19.75 11.21
C SER A 59 -66.34 -19.46 10.15
N ARG A 60 -66.75 -18.96 8.98
CA ARG A 60 -65.86 -18.56 7.89
C ARG A 60 -64.97 -17.40 8.29
N LEU A 61 -65.56 -16.35 8.87
CA LEU A 61 -64.85 -15.16 9.33
C LEU A 61 -63.87 -15.49 10.47
N ASN A 62 -64.27 -16.34 11.43
CA ASN A 62 -63.38 -16.78 12.50
C ASN A 62 -62.15 -17.53 11.98
N ARG A 63 -62.34 -18.44 11.00
CA ARG A 63 -61.20 -19.11 10.34
C ARG A 63 -60.28 -18.11 9.67
N ARG A 64 -60.85 -17.16 8.93
CA ARG A 64 -60.07 -16.13 8.23
C ARG A 64 -59.31 -15.23 9.21
N ASN A 65 -59.93 -14.87 10.33
CA ASN A 65 -59.28 -14.06 11.36
C ASN A 65 -58.09 -14.81 11.97
N ASN A 66 -58.27 -16.09 12.32
CA ASN A 66 -57.18 -16.94 12.82
C ASN A 66 -56.01 -17.06 11.83
N GLU A 67 -56.29 -17.21 10.53
CA GLU A 67 -55.26 -17.22 9.49
C GLU A 67 -54.48 -15.89 9.44
N LEU A 68 -55.20 -14.77 9.48
CA LEU A 68 -54.59 -13.44 9.44
C LEU A 68 -53.76 -13.16 10.69
N GLU A 69 -54.24 -13.53 11.88
CA GLU A 69 -53.47 -13.43 13.12
C GLU A 69 -52.18 -14.24 13.05
N ASN A 70 -52.25 -15.47 12.54
CA ASN A 70 -51.07 -16.31 12.39
C ASN A 70 -50.08 -15.75 11.36
N ALA A 71 -50.58 -15.21 10.24
CA ALA A 71 -49.76 -14.51 9.27
C ALA A 71 -49.08 -13.28 9.88
N ASN A 72 -49.81 -12.50 10.69
CA ASN A 72 -49.28 -11.31 11.34
C ASN A 72 -48.17 -11.67 12.34
N ARG A 73 -48.39 -12.66 13.22
CA ARG A 73 -47.37 -13.18 14.14
C ARG A 73 -46.12 -13.69 13.41
N ASN A 74 -46.28 -14.30 12.24
CA ASN A 74 -45.15 -14.74 11.42
C ASN A 74 -44.37 -13.55 10.84
N LEU A 75 -45.07 -12.52 10.37
CA LEU A 75 -44.46 -11.30 9.85
C LEU A 75 -43.72 -10.52 10.94
N GLU A 76 -44.30 -10.39 12.13
CA GLU A 76 -43.66 -9.76 13.29
C GLU A 76 -42.34 -10.45 13.65
N ARG A 77 -42.34 -11.79 13.72
CA ARG A 77 -41.10 -12.56 13.96
C ARG A 77 -40.05 -12.36 12.87
N ARG A 78 -40.47 -12.30 11.60
CA ARG A 78 -39.55 -12.02 10.48
C ARG A 78 -38.97 -10.62 10.58
N LEU A 79 -39.80 -9.63 10.89
CA LEU A 79 -39.37 -8.25 11.07
C LEU A 79 -38.35 -8.13 12.21
N GLU A 80 -38.61 -8.77 13.35
CA GLU A 80 -37.68 -8.78 14.48
C GLU A 80 -36.34 -9.40 14.10
N ASN A 81 -36.34 -10.52 13.37
CA ASN A 81 -35.12 -11.15 12.88
C ASN A 81 -34.34 -10.25 11.92
N GLU A 82 -35.02 -9.59 10.98
CA GLU A 82 -34.36 -8.65 10.07
C GLU A 82 -33.81 -7.42 10.80
N LEU A 83 -34.52 -6.90 11.80
CA LEU A 83 -33.99 -5.82 12.65
C LEU A 83 -32.71 -6.24 13.38
N ARG A 84 -32.68 -7.45 13.96
CA ARG A 84 -31.47 -8.00 14.59
C ARG A 84 -30.31 -8.14 13.59
N ARG A 85 -30.59 -8.60 12.37
CA ARG A 85 -29.59 -8.69 11.28
C ARG A 85 -29.05 -7.32 10.90
N VAL A 86 -29.91 -6.32 10.74
CA VAL A 86 -29.52 -4.94 10.43
C VAL A 86 -28.61 -4.38 11.53
N THR A 87 -28.98 -4.52 12.80
CA THR A 87 -28.15 -4.07 13.92
C THR A 87 -26.78 -4.76 13.93
N SER A 88 -26.74 -6.07 13.68
CA SER A 88 -25.47 -6.82 13.59
C SER A 88 -24.59 -6.31 12.45
N MET A 89 -25.17 -6.10 11.26
CA MET A 89 -24.45 -5.55 10.11
C MET A 89 -23.95 -4.12 10.36
N GLN A 90 -24.73 -3.28 11.04
CA GLN A 90 -24.32 -1.93 11.42
C GLN A 90 -23.11 -1.94 12.38
N MET A 91 -23.10 -2.85 13.36
CA MET A 91 -21.95 -3.02 14.25
C MET A 91 -20.70 -3.49 13.49
N GLN A 92 -20.84 -4.46 12.59
CA GLN A 92 -19.74 -4.93 11.75
C GLN A 92 -19.20 -3.82 10.84
N LEU A 93 -20.09 -3.02 10.23
CA LEU A 93 -19.70 -1.89 9.39
C LEU A 93 -18.93 -0.84 10.19
N SER A 94 -19.39 -0.54 11.40
CA SER A 94 -18.71 0.39 12.31
C SER A 94 -17.33 -0.11 12.72
N SER A 95 -17.20 -1.40 13.06
CA SER A 95 -15.92 -2.04 13.37
C SER A 95 -14.94 -1.96 12.20
N ARG A 96 -15.41 -2.36 11.01
CA ARG A 96 -14.58 -2.36 9.80
C ARG A 96 -14.17 -0.94 9.38
N SER A 97 -15.04 0.04 9.56
CA SER A 97 -14.70 1.46 9.35
C SER A 97 -13.59 1.89 10.31
N GLY A 98 -13.68 1.48 11.59
CA GLY A 98 -12.61 1.67 12.58
C GLY A 98 -11.28 1.06 12.13
N GLU A 99 -11.27 -0.20 11.70
CA GLU A 99 -10.08 -0.87 11.17
C GLU A 99 -9.48 -0.14 9.98
N VAL A 100 -10.32 0.30 9.03
CA VAL A 100 -9.88 1.08 7.87
C VAL A 100 -9.18 2.37 8.32
N THR A 101 -9.75 3.12 9.28
CA THR A 101 -9.11 4.35 9.77
C THR A 101 -7.76 4.07 10.45
N GLN A 102 -7.64 2.99 11.22
CA GLN A 102 -6.38 2.59 11.85
C GLN A 102 -5.32 2.18 10.82
N LEU A 103 -5.73 1.44 9.77
CA LEU A 103 -4.83 1.07 8.68
C LEU A 103 -4.33 2.29 7.92
N HIS A 104 -5.19 3.28 7.64
CA HIS A 104 -4.77 4.54 7.02
C HIS A 104 -3.76 5.29 7.88
N GLN A 105 -3.98 5.40 9.20
CA GLN A 105 -3.02 6.01 10.12
C GLN A 105 -1.69 5.25 10.19
N ARG A 106 -1.73 3.91 10.08
CA ARG A 106 -0.51 3.10 10.03
C ARG A 106 0.25 3.32 8.72
N LEU A 107 -0.46 3.37 7.60
CA LEU A 107 0.13 3.63 6.28
C LEU A 107 0.82 4.99 6.26
N GLN A 108 0.16 6.05 6.74
CA GLN A 108 0.74 7.39 6.83
C GLN A 108 2.02 7.44 7.67
N ARG A 109 2.06 6.69 8.79
CA ARG A 109 3.28 6.58 9.62
C ARG A 109 4.42 5.88 8.89
N LEU A 110 4.12 4.82 8.14
CA LEU A 110 5.12 4.10 7.35
C LEU A 110 5.64 4.95 6.18
N GLU A 111 4.79 5.75 5.54
CA GLU A 111 5.20 6.72 4.52
C GLU A 111 6.16 7.76 5.11
N GLN A 112 5.82 8.33 6.27
CA GLN A 112 6.69 9.28 6.95
C GLN A 112 8.05 8.66 7.35
N GLU A 113 8.04 7.44 7.89
CA GLU A 113 9.27 6.72 8.23
C GLU A 113 10.13 6.45 6.97
N ASN A 114 9.49 6.12 5.85
CA ASN A 114 10.18 5.93 4.57
C ASN A 114 10.83 7.24 4.08
N ASP A 115 10.12 8.37 4.13
CA ASP A 115 10.66 9.68 3.75
C ASP A 115 11.85 10.09 4.63
N ASP A 116 11.78 9.82 5.94
CA ASP A 116 12.87 10.05 6.89
C ASP A 116 14.08 9.18 6.56
N LEU A 117 13.87 7.90 6.25
CA LEU A 117 14.94 6.97 5.83
C LEU A 117 15.57 7.40 4.51
N GLN A 118 14.78 7.78 3.51
CA GLN A 118 15.31 8.29 2.24
C GLN A 118 16.15 9.55 2.45
N THR A 119 15.71 10.45 3.33
CA THR A 119 16.47 11.65 3.69
C THR A 119 17.80 11.28 4.35
N ARG A 120 17.81 10.31 5.26
CA ARG A 120 19.06 9.80 5.87
C ARG A 120 20.00 9.20 4.84
N VAL A 121 19.48 8.41 3.90
CA VAL A 121 20.28 7.84 2.80
C VAL A 121 20.91 8.94 1.96
N ARG A 122 20.17 9.98 1.58
CA ARG A 122 20.74 11.12 0.82
C ARG A 122 21.84 11.83 1.60
N ARG A 123 21.66 12.05 2.90
CA ARG A 123 22.70 12.64 3.76
C ARG A 123 23.94 11.78 3.83
N LEU A 124 23.78 10.47 4.04
CA LEU A 124 24.91 9.53 4.11
C LEU A 124 25.68 9.46 2.79
N LYS A 125 24.99 9.48 1.65
CA LYS A 125 25.64 9.56 0.33
C LYS A 125 26.46 10.85 0.17
N ALA A 126 25.90 12.00 0.54
CA ALA A 126 26.63 13.27 0.49
C ALA A 126 27.85 13.27 1.43
N THR A 127 27.75 12.67 2.62
CA THR A 127 28.91 12.54 3.52
C THR A 127 29.96 11.59 2.98
N GLN A 128 29.56 10.51 2.30
CA GLN A 128 30.48 9.59 1.66
C GLN A 128 31.26 10.32 0.55
N GLU A 129 30.54 11.03 -0.33
CA GLU A 129 31.16 11.82 -1.40
C GLU A 129 32.12 12.90 -0.87
N ASP A 130 31.77 13.60 0.22
CA ASP A 130 32.67 14.56 0.88
C ASP A 130 33.93 13.90 1.45
N LEU A 131 33.82 12.69 2.01
CA LEU A 131 34.97 11.93 2.50
C LEU A 131 35.85 11.42 1.36
N ASP A 132 35.27 10.93 0.27
CA ASP A 132 35.99 10.48 -0.92
C ASP A 132 36.80 11.66 -1.52
N ASN A 133 36.17 12.83 -1.67
CA ASN A 133 36.87 14.04 -2.12
C ASN A 133 37.99 14.50 -1.16
N LYS A 134 37.86 14.25 0.15
CA LYS A 134 38.91 14.57 1.12
C LYS A 134 40.07 13.59 1.03
N LEU A 135 39.77 12.32 0.79
CA LEU A 135 40.75 11.27 0.57
C LEU A 135 41.57 11.55 -0.69
N GLU A 136 40.91 11.85 -1.81
CA GLU A 136 41.58 12.18 -3.09
C GLU A 136 42.54 13.37 -2.91
N ARG A 137 42.12 14.46 -2.25
CA ARG A 137 43.01 15.59 -1.96
C ARG A 137 44.19 15.23 -1.06
N ALA A 138 43.99 14.33 -0.10
CA ALA A 138 45.07 13.87 0.77
C ALA A 138 46.05 12.98 0.00
N GLU A 139 45.57 12.17 -0.94
CA GLU A 139 46.39 11.38 -1.85
C GLU A 139 47.21 12.28 -2.80
N GLU A 140 46.60 13.32 -3.38
CA GLU A 140 47.31 14.32 -4.18
C GLU A 140 48.44 15.00 -3.39
N GLN A 141 48.17 15.40 -2.14
CA GLN A 141 49.18 15.98 -1.25
C GLN A 141 50.30 14.99 -0.92
N LEU A 142 49.97 13.71 -0.74
CA LEU A 142 50.97 12.66 -0.50
C LEU A 142 51.89 12.49 -1.71
N VAL A 143 51.32 12.45 -2.93
CA VAL A 143 52.08 12.35 -4.17
C VAL A 143 52.99 13.56 -4.35
N PHE A 144 52.49 14.76 -4.08
CA PHE A 144 53.30 15.98 -4.15
C PHE A 144 54.45 15.97 -3.12
N ALA A 145 54.18 15.58 -1.88
CA ALA A 145 55.21 15.47 -0.85
C ALA A 145 56.25 14.38 -1.17
N GLN A 146 55.85 13.28 -1.82
CA GLN A 146 56.77 12.25 -2.29
C GLN A 146 57.69 12.80 -3.38
N GLN A 147 57.16 13.57 -4.35
CA GLN A 147 57.96 14.23 -5.38
C GLN A 147 58.97 15.22 -4.77
N GLU A 148 58.53 16.05 -3.81
CA GLU A 148 59.46 16.95 -3.09
C GLU A 148 60.56 16.17 -2.37
N PHE A 149 60.23 15.01 -1.77
CA PHE A 149 61.21 14.16 -1.11
C PHE A 149 62.22 13.58 -2.09
N ASP A 150 61.77 13.09 -3.24
CA ASP A 150 62.62 12.54 -4.31
C ASP A 150 63.55 13.63 -4.88
N ASP A 151 63.04 14.86 -5.07
CA ASP A 151 63.84 16.02 -5.49
C ASP A 151 64.94 16.37 -4.47
N PHE A 152 64.60 16.37 -3.17
CA PHE A 152 65.57 16.58 -2.10
C PHE A 152 66.61 15.46 -2.04
N GLU A 153 66.21 14.20 -2.22
CA GLU A 153 67.10 13.06 -2.26
C GLU A 153 68.11 13.20 -3.41
N SER A 154 67.64 13.51 -4.62
CA SER A 154 68.50 13.78 -5.78
C SER A 154 69.48 14.93 -5.52
N GLN A 155 69.04 16.04 -4.93
CA GLN A 155 69.91 17.16 -4.59
C GLN A 155 70.99 16.78 -3.56
N VAL A 156 70.63 15.95 -2.58
CA VAL A 156 71.58 15.42 -1.59
C VAL A 156 72.61 14.50 -2.24
N GLU A 157 72.18 13.63 -3.16
CA GLU A 157 73.07 12.74 -3.91
C GLU A 157 74.06 13.54 -4.76
N GLU A 158 73.59 14.53 -5.52
CA GLU A 158 74.43 15.43 -6.33
C GLU A 158 75.45 16.19 -5.48
N SER A 159 75.02 16.78 -4.37
CA SER A 159 75.89 17.52 -3.44
C SER A 159 76.96 16.61 -2.80
N THR A 160 76.55 15.38 -2.45
CA THR A 160 77.47 14.37 -1.92
C THR A 160 78.47 13.93 -2.97
N GLN A 161 78.05 13.76 -4.23
CA GLN A 161 78.92 13.40 -5.34
C GLN A 161 79.93 14.51 -5.64
N GLN A 162 79.48 15.76 -5.74
CA GLN A 162 80.36 16.93 -5.89
C GLN A 162 81.40 17.01 -4.76
N SER A 163 80.97 16.78 -3.52
CA SER A 163 81.88 16.75 -2.36
C SER A 163 82.90 15.61 -2.45
N ARG A 164 82.48 14.42 -2.90
CA ARG A 164 83.39 13.28 -3.14
C ARG A 164 84.41 13.59 -4.22
N ASP A 165 83.98 14.18 -5.33
CA ASP A 165 84.86 14.54 -6.45
C ASP A 165 85.90 15.59 -6.00
N GLN A 166 85.48 16.61 -5.25
CA GLN A 166 86.40 17.58 -4.64
C GLN A 166 87.42 16.93 -3.69
N ILE A 167 86.98 15.99 -2.86
CA ILE A 167 87.89 15.24 -1.97
C ILE A 167 88.88 14.42 -2.80
N GLN A 168 88.43 13.77 -3.88
CA GLN A 168 89.30 13.00 -4.77
C GLN A 168 90.34 13.90 -5.46
N ASP A 169 89.92 15.03 -6.00
CA ASP A 169 90.80 16.02 -6.63
C ASP A 169 91.85 16.56 -5.66
N LEU A 170 91.43 16.95 -4.45
CA LEU A 170 92.34 17.39 -3.40
C LEU A 170 93.31 16.27 -2.98
N THR A 171 92.83 15.04 -2.87
CA THR A 171 93.67 13.88 -2.53
C THR A 171 94.70 13.59 -3.63
N ALA A 172 94.30 13.68 -4.90
CA ALA A 172 95.18 13.55 -6.04
C ALA A 172 96.25 14.65 -6.03
N ASN A 173 95.84 15.90 -5.81
CA ASN A 173 96.76 17.04 -5.67
C ASN A 173 97.77 16.83 -4.52
N VAL A 174 97.31 16.42 -3.34
CA VAL A 174 98.19 16.13 -2.19
C VAL A 174 99.18 15.00 -2.53
N THR A 175 98.72 13.94 -3.20
CA THR A 175 99.57 12.82 -3.61
C THR A 175 100.61 13.27 -4.65
N MET A 176 100.23 14.15 -5.56
CA MET A 176 101.14 14.76 -6.55
C MET A 176 102.22 15.61 -5.86
N TYR A 177 101.86 16.42 -4.87
CA TYR A 177 102.84 17.15 -4.06
C TYR A 177 103.73 16.23 -3.19
N GLN A 178 103.18 15.15 -2.63
CA GLN A 178 103.95 14.17 -1.86
C GLN A 178 104.97 13.44 -2.72
N THR A 179 104.57 12.98 -3.90
CA THR A 179 105.47 12.33 -4.87
C THR A 179 106.55 13.30 -5.35
N PHE A 180 106.19 14.55 -5.61
CA PHE A 180 107.14 15.62 -5.94
C PHE A 180 108.17 15.86 -4.83
N LEU A 181 107.73 16.01 -3.57
CA LEU A 181 108.62 16.18 -2.42
C LEU A 181 109.52 14.96 -2.21
N SER A 182 108.98 13.75 -2.35
CA SER A 182 109.75 12.50 -2.29
C SER A 182 110.88 12.48 -3.33
N TYR A 183 110.58 12.86 -4.58
CA TYR A 183 111.57 12.95 -5.65
C TYR A 183 112.70 13.95 -5.33
N ILE A 184 112.37 15.14 -4.79
CA ILE A 184 113.38 16.14 -4.40
C ILE A 184 114.26 15.60 -3.26
N LEU A 185 113.66 15.01 -2.22
CA LEU A 185 114.40 14.46 -1.08
C LEU A 185 115.32 13.30 -1.49
N GLN A 186 114.92 12.49 -2.47
CA GLN A 186 115.69 11.34 -2.93
C GLN A 186 116.84 11.73 -3.89
N THR A 187 116.70 12.84 -4.63
CA THR A 187 117.69 13.27 -5.65
C THR A 187 118.54 14.48 -5.24
N GLY A 188 118.14 15.25 -4.22
CA GLY A 188 118.90 16.38 -3.67
C GLY A 188 119.05 17.60 -4.60
N LYS A 189 118.31 17.68 -5.72
CA LYS A 189 118.42 18.75 -6.72
C LYS A 189 117.22 19.71 -6.69
N PRO A 190 117.41 21.04 -6.67
CA PRO A 190 116.30 21.98 -6.68
C PRO A 190 115.63 22.06 -8.07
N TYR A 191 114.34 22.37 -8.05
CA TYR A 191 113.44 22.38 -9.21
C TYR A 191 113.86 23.39 -10.30
N THR A 192 113.86 22.99 -11.57
CA THR A 192 113.99 23.91 -12.72
C THR A 192 112.97 23.58 -13.80
N ALA A 193 112.43 24.63 -14.43
CA ALA A 193 111.23 24.64 -15.30
C ALA A 193 111.28 23.77 -16.58
N ARG A 194 112.31 22.95 -16.79
CA ARG A 194 112.52 22.13 -18.00
C ARG A 194 112.07 20.67 -17.87
N THR A 195 111.49 20.30 -16.73
CA THR A 195 111.05 18.92 -16.44
C THR A 195 109.56 18.68 -16.71
N VAL A 196 108.82 19.73 -17.11
CA VAL A 196 107.37 19.73 -17.31
C VAL A 196 106.96 18.81 -18.47
N ASP A 197 107.71 18.79 -19.57
CA ASP A 197 107.37 18.01 -20.77
C ASP A 197 107.31 16.48 -20.54
N LYS A 198 107.96 15.97 -19.50
CA LYS A 198 107.97 14.51 -19.22
C LYS A 198 106.79 14.05 -18.37
N LEU A 199 106.06 14.95 -17.73
CA LEU A 199 104.89 14.63 -16.90
C LEU A 199 103.58 14.99 -17.60
N GLU A 200 103.58 15.89 -18.59
CA GLU A 200 102.40 16.22 -19.42
C GLU A 200 101.96 15.09 -20.38
N CYS A 201 102.82 14.12 -20.72
CA CYS A 201 102.48 13.04 -21.67
C CYS A 201 101.59 11.92 -21.10
N ILE A 202 101.23 11.94 -19.81
CA ILE A 202 100.32 10.93 -19.22
C ILE A 202 98.87 11.44 -19.18
N ILE A 203 98.62 12.71 -19.52
CA ILE A 203 97.32 13.37 -19.32
C ILE A 203 96.80 13.95 -20.65
N LYS A 204 96.25 13.11 -21.54
CA LYS A 204 95.28 13.49 -22.59
C LYS A 204 94.28 12.35 -22.88
N GLU A 205 93.11 12.41 -22.22
CA GLU A 205 91.68 12.11 -22.54
C GLU A 205 91.25 11.28 -23.78
N PRO A 206 89.94 10.90 -23.98
CA PRO A 206 88.89 10.26 -23.14
C PRO A 206 88.10 9.16 -23.94
N PRO A 207 86.89 8.69 -23.52
CA PRO A 207 85.76 8.66 -24.47
C PRO A 207 84.49 9.28 -23.85
N SER A 208 83.99 10.38 -24.43
CA SER A 208 82.96 10.47 -25.48
C SER A 208 81.53 10.35 -24.94
N SER A 209 80.89 11.52 -24.85
CA SER A 209 79.45 11.74 -24.78
C SER A 209 78.80 11.34 -26.11
N ASP A 210 77.76 10.51 -26.06
CA ASP A 210 76.74 10.45 -27.09
C ASP A 210 75.37 10.62 -26.41
N THR A 211 74.76 11.77 -26.69
CA THR A 211 73.32 11.99 -26.61
C THR A 211 72.73 11.64 -27.97
N ASP A 212 71.71 10.80 -28.04
CA ASP A 212 70.56 11.07 -28.90
C ASP A 212 69.34 10.24 -28.49
N ASP A 213 68.22 10.93 -28.43
CA ASP A 213 66.86 10.41 -28.30
C ASP A 213 66.35 9.88 -29.67
N THR A 214 65.17 9.26 -29.65
CA THR A 214 64.23 8.97 -30.78
C THR A 214 64.60 7.76 -31.68
N ASP A 215 63.73 6.81 -32.05
CA ASP A 215 62.27 6.76 -32.13
C ASP A 215 61.74 5.31 -31.99
N GLU A 216 60.44 5.25 -31.68
CA GLU A 216 59.41 4.30 -32.10
C GLU A 216 59.83 2.99 -32.81
N GLU A 217 59.37 1.85 -32.28
CA GLU A 217 58.53 0.91 -33.05
C GLU A 217 57.58 0.16 -32.11
N GLY A 218 56.33 0.05 -32.55
CA GLY A 218 55.27 -0.61 -31.83
C GLY A 218 55.42 -2.13 -31.75
N ASN A 219 54.66 -2.71 -30.85
CA ASN A 219 54.08 -4.01 -31.11
C ASN A 219 52.64 -4.04 -30.60
N GLU A 220 51.79 -4.35 -31.56
CA GLU A 220 50.39 -4.70 -31.46
C GLU A 220 50.21 -6.04 -30.71
N ASN A 221 48.93 -6.39 -30.52
CA ASN A 221 48.34 -7.54 -29.81
C ASN A 221 47.95 -7.15 -28.38
N GLY A 222 46.68 -6.95 -28.04
CA GLY A 222 45.48 -7.58 -28.58
C GLY A 222 44.70 -8.14 -27.38
N ASP A 223 43.38 -8.13 -27.52
CA ASP A 223 42.36 -8.67 -26.60
C ASP A 223 41.81 -7.61 -25.62
N ASP A 224 40.73 -6.90 -25.97
CA ASP A 224 39.34 -7.39 -26.06
C ASP A 224 38.80 -7.78 -24.68
N ASP A 225 38.05 -6.85 -24.07
CA ASP A 225 36.74 -7.17 -23.51
C ASP A 225 35.99 -5.87 -23.22
N THR A 226 35.08 -5.56 -24.14
CA THR A 226 33.91 -4.73 -23.93
C THR A 226 33.10 -5.18 -22.71
N LEU A 227 32.55 -4.21 -21.96
CA LEU A 227 31.28 -4.20 -21.18
C LEU A 227 31.42 -3.04 -20.15
N GLU A 228 30.53 -2.08 -19.96
CA GLU A 228 29.18 -1.84 -20.42
C GLU A 228 28.85 -0.39 -20.04
N ASP A 229 28.53 0.44 -21.04
CA ASP A 229 28.02 1.81 -20.83
C ASP A 229 26.52 1.73 -20.52
N GLY A 230 26.09 2.35 -19.43
CA GLY A 230 24.72 2.22 -18.93
C GLY A 230 24.20 3.45 -18.21
N CYS A 231 24.31 4.63 -18.83
CA CYS A 231 23.67 5.86 -18.33
C CYS A 231 22.70 6.44 -19.38
N SER A 232 21.41 6.07 -19.32
CA SER A 232 20.26 6.95 -19.59
C SER A 232 19.00 6.15 -19.86
N GLN A 233 18.06 6.17 -18.91
CA GLN A 233 16.63 6.17 -19.25
C GLN A 233 15.88 7.00 -18.20
N PHE A 234 15.77 8.29 -18.49
CA PHE A 234 14.76 9.17 -17.95
C PHE A 234 13.84 9.53 -19.12
N CYS A 235 12.60 9.07 -19.09
CA CYS A 235 11.40 9.87 -19.41
C CYS A 235 10.11 9.01 -19.41
N GLU A 236 9.18 9.45 -18.57
CA GLU A 236 7.76 9.66 -18.89
C GLU A 236 6.87 8.46 -19.25
N GLU A 237 6.24 7.88 -18.22
CA GLU A 237 4.86 7.37 -18.33
C GLU A 237 3.90 8.17 -17.43
N GLN A 238 3.41 9.24 -18.04
CA GLN A 238 2.04 9.76 -18.00
C GLN A 238 1.15 9.35 -16.82
N ARG A 239 1.06 10.28 -15.87
CA ARG A 239 -0.19 10.63 -15.18
C ARG A 239 -1.34 10.74 -16.20
N THR A 240 -2.34 9.87 -16.12
CA THR A 240 -3.71 10.30 -16.42
C THR A 240 -4.73 9.56 -15.55
N LYS A 241 -5.73 10.35 -15.10
CA LYS A 241 -7.04 9.96 -14.53
C LYS A 241 -7.16 9.91 -13.00
N LEU A 242 -7.02 11.08 -12.39
CA LEU A 242 -8.01 11.57 -11.41
C LEU A 242 -9.04 12.43 -12.17
N ALA A 243 -10.31 12.04 -12.12
CA ALA A 243 -11.44 12.93 -12.33
C ALA A 243 -12.55 12.53 -11.34
N PRO A 244 -12.99 13.44 -10.45
CA PRO A 244 -14.11 13.21 -9.55
C PRO A 244 -15.43 13.56 -10.25
N LYS A 245 -16.47 12.76 -9.99
CA LYS A 245 -17.88 13.17 -9.98
C LYS A 245 -18.49 12.62 -8.70
#